data_AF-A0AAN8GGW4-F1
#
_entry.id   AF-A0AAN8GGW4-F1
#
_cell.length_a   1.000
_cell.length_b   1.000
_cell.length_c   1.000
_cell.angle_alpha   90.00
_cell.angle_beta   90.00
_cell.angle_gamma   90.00
#
_symmetry.space_group_name_H-M   'P 1'
#
loop_
_entity.id
_entity.type
_entity.pdbx_description
1 polymer ?
#
loop_
_entity_poly.entity_id
_entity_poly.type
_entity_poly.pdbx_seq_one_letter_code
_entity_poly.pdbx_strand_id
1 'polypeptide(L)'
;MKIAAVTTDKVTGDMAGINAKHWPHLDGIKFPEVGSRAVVDLLIGIDYAYLHHSLKDVYGCPGEPVARLTPLGWTCIGSTRPSLHSPPMSEFARTYFPI
;
A
#
# COMPACT_ATOMS: atom_id res chain seq x y z
N MET A 1 20.52 -0.59 17.15
CA MET A 1 19.07 -0.80 17.34
C MET A 1 18.64 -1.95 16.45
N LYS A 2 17.99 -2.99 17.00
CA LYS A 2 17.56 -4.19 16.26
C LYS A 2 16.04 -4.12 16.12
N ILE A 3 15.53 -4.02 14.89
CA ILE A 3 14.10 -4.06 14.61
C ILE A 3 13.76 -5.52 14.29
N ALA A 4 12.80 -6.10 15.00
CA ALA A 4 12.24 -7.41 14.68
C ALA A 4 10.95 -7.20 13.87
N ALA A 5 10.79 -7.97 12.79
CA ALA A 5 9.57 -7.98 11.99
C ALA A 5 9.04 -9.41 11.94
N VAL A 6 7.73 -9.59 12.14
CA VAL A 6 7.04 -10.83 11.85
C VAL A 6 6.57 -10.74 10.40
N THR A 7 7.08 -11.62 9.55
CA THR A 7 6.70 -11.68 8.14
C THR A 7 5.68 -12.79 7.94
N THR A 8 4.69 -12.57 7.08
CA THR A 8 3.86 -13.64 6.52
C THR A 8 4.12 -13.74 5.03
N ASP A 9 4.13 -14.95 4.48
CA ASP A 9 4.60 -15.18 3.12
C ASP A 9 3.71 -14.52 2.05
N LYS A 10 2.40 -14.39 2.32
CA LYS A 10 1.43 -13.75 1.43
C LYS A 10 0.29 -13.08 2.20
N VAL A 11 0.33 -11.77 2.35
CA VAL A 11 -0.85 -10.98 2.77
C VAL A 11 -1.78 -10.73 1.57
N THR A 12 -1.19 -10.50 0.39
CA THR A 12 -1.91 -10.07 -0.81
C THR A 12 -2.25 -11.21 -1.77
N GLY A 13 -2.05 -12.48 -1.37
CA GLY A 13 -2.27 -13.64 -2.24
C GLY A 13 -1.43 -13.57 -3.52
N ASP A 14 -2.07 -13.74 -4.67
CA ASP A 14 -1.45 -13.67 -6.01
C ASP A 14 -1.69 -12.31 -6.71
N MET A 15 -1.87 -11.23 -5.91
CA MET A 15 -2.05 -9.89 -6.45
C MET A 15 -0.78 -9.43 -7.17
N ALA A 16 -0.87 -9.27 -8.48
CA ALA A 16 0.24 -8.79 -9.29
C ALA A 16 0.59 -7.33 -8.96
N GLY A 17 1.88 -7.01 -9.01
CA GLY A 17 2.37 -5.63 -8.99
C GLY A 17 1.69 -4.81 -10.08
N ILE A 18 1.32 -3.58 -9.75
CA ILE A 18 0.43 -2.75 -10.53
C ILE A 18 1.13 -1.47 -10.97
N ASN A 19 0.95 -1.12 -12.24
CA ASN A 19 1.58 0.05 -12.84
C ASN A 19 0.65 1.27 -12.72
N ALA A 20 1.04 2.23 -11.88
CA ALA A 20 0.30 3.47 -11.62
C ALA A 20 0.36 4.52 -12.75
N LYS A 21 1.16 4.30 -13.81
CA LYS A 21 1.42 5.29 -14.89
C LYS A 21 0.18 5.74 -15.68
N HIS A 22 -0.96 5.06 -15.54
CA HIS A 22 -2.20 5.43 -16.26
C HIS A 22 -2.99 6.55 -15.58
N TRP A 23 -2.62 6.95 -14.36
CA TRP A 23 -3.32 7.96 -13.58
C TRP A 23 -2.59 9.30 -13.66
N PRO A 24 -3.17 10.35 -14.28
CA PRO A 24 -2.48 11.63 -14.48
C PRO A 24 -2.02 12.31 -13.19
N HIS A 25 -2.80 12.21 -12.11
CA HIS A 25 -2.43 12.79 -10.81
C HIS A 25 -1.27 12.05 -10.12
N LEU A 26 -0.91 10.87 -10.60
CA LEU A 26 0.23 10.09 -10.11
C LEU A 26 1.50 10.32 -10.95
N ASP A 27 1.43 11.17 -11.98
CA ASP A 27 2.59 11.48 -12.78
C ASP A 27 3.70 12.17 -11.94
N GLY A 28 4.94 11.80 -12.22
CA GLY A 28 6.11 12.24 -11.44
C GLY A 28 6.30 11.59 -10.06
N ILE A 29 5.38 10.75 -9.58
CA ILE A 29 5.59 9.98 -8.35
C ILE A 29 6.54 8.81 -8.61
N LYS A 30 7.66 8.79 -7.87
CA LYS A 30 8.66 7.72 -7.94
C LYS A 30 8.28 6.60 -6.95
N PHE A 31 7.34 5.76 -7.35
CA PHE A 31 7.07 4.52 -6.62
C PHE A 31 8.29 3.60 -6.64
N PRO A 32 8.53 2.82 -5.57
CA PRO A 32 9.58 1.82 -5.57
C PRO A 32 9.32 0.79 -6.68
N GLU A 33 10.38 0.39 -7.39
CA GLU A 33 10.28 -0.66 -8.40
C GLU A 33 9.98 -1.99 -7.74
N VAL A 34 9.10 -2.78 -8.37
CA VAL A 34 8.85 -4.15 -7.93
C VAL A 34 10.13 -4.94 -8.20
N GLY A 35 10.82 -5.35 -7.14
CA GLY A 35 11.99 -6.21 -7.25
C GLY A 35 11.66 -7.55 -7.91
N SER A 36 12.67 -8.37 -8.20
CA SER A 36 12.48 -9.72 -8.76
C SER A 36 11.56 -10.61 -7.92
N ARG A 37 11.42 -10.29 -6.63
CA ARG A 37 10.40 -10.83 -5.74
C ARG A 37 9.14 -9.97 -5.85
N ALA A 38 8.12 -10.46 -6.56
CA ALA A 38 6.80 -9.84 -6.66
C ALA A 38 5.97 -10.03 -5.36
N VAL A 39 6.60 -9.93 -4.20
CA VAL A 39 5.96 -9.99 -2.88
C VAL A 39 6.10 -8.61 -2.24
N VAL A 40 4.99 -8.04 -1.82
CA VAL A 40 4.99 -6.80 -1.03
C VAL A 40 5.08 -7.19 0.44
N ASP A 41 6.19 -6.84 1.09
CA ASP A 41 6.30 -6.97 2.55
C ASP A 41 5.45 -5.85 3.19
N LEU A 42 4.32 -6.22 3.80
CA LEU A 42 3.48 -5.28 4.54
C LEU A 42 4.01 -5.12 5.96
N LEU A 43 4.54 -3.95 6.29
CA LEU A 43 4.79 -3.61 7.69
C LEU A 43 3.43 -3.35 8.37
N ILE A 44 3.09 -4.11 9.40
CA ILE A 44 1.95 -3.84 10.28
C ILE A 44 2.54 -3.36 11.60
N GLY A 45 2.67 -2.05 11.74
CA GLY A 45 3.34 -1.44 12.89
C GLY A 45 2.58 -1.68 14.19
N ILE A 46 3.18 -2.44 15.11
CA ILE A 46 2.78 -2.47 16.53
C ILE A 46 3.52 -1.34 17.25
N ASP A 47 4.86 -1.40 17.31
CA ASP A 47 5.67 -0.42 18.05
C ASP A 47 6.08 0.82 17.24
N TYR A 48 6.06 0.73 15.91
CA TYR A 48 6.53 1.79 15.00
C TYR A 48 5.40 2.35 14.14
N ALA A 49 4.23 2.59 14.74
CA ALA A 49 3.05 3.12 14.05
C ALA A 49 3.34 4.44 13.29
N TYR A 50 4.29 5.25 13.78
CA TYR A 50 4.70 6.48 13.10
C TYR A 50 5.28 6.24 11.70
N LEU A 51 5.84 5.07 11.40
CA LEU A 51 6.32 4.78 10.03
C LEU A 51 5.19 4.68 9.01
N HIS A 52 3.93 4.57 9.47
CA HIS A 52 2.74 4.51 8.61
C HIS A 52 2.04 5.85 8.43
N HIS A 53 2.42 6.89 9.18
CA HIS A 53 1.72 8.17 9.07
C HIS A 53 1.97 8.77 7.68
N SER A 54 0.95 9.43 7.15
CA SER A 54 1.11 10.18 5.91
C SER A 54 1.99 11.41 6.17
N LEU A 55 3.01 11.59 5.34
CA LEU A 55 3.74 12.83 5.16
C LEU A 55 3.08 13.70 4.08
N LYS A 56 2.53 13.05 3.04
CA LYS A 56 1.85 13.68 1.93
C LYS A 56 0.94 12.67 1.24
N ASP A 57 -0.27 13.10 0.90
CA ASP A 57 -1.17 12.36 0.02
C ASP A 57 -1.37 13.12 -1.30
N VAL A 58 -1.48 12.37 -2.40
CA VAL A 58 -1.85 12.87 -3.73
C VAL A 58 -3.08 12.11 -4.20
N TYR A 59 -4.18 12.83 -4.36
CA TYR A 59 -5.50 12.29 -4.66
C TYR A 59 -5.88 12.51 -6.13
N GLY A 60 -6.67 11.59 -6.65
CA GLY A 60 -7.43 11.76 -7.89
C GLY A 60 -8.91 12.00 -7.59
N CYS A 61 -9.78 11.55 -8.49
CA CYS A 61 -11.23 11.54 -8.26
C CYS A 61 -11.65 10.48 -7.22
N PRO A 62 -12.87 10.58 -6.65
CA PRO A 62 -13.39 9.52 -5.80
C PRO A 62 -13.37 8.15 -6.49
N GLY A 63 -12.78 7.15 -5.83
CA GLY A 63 -12.62 5.79 -6.36
C GLY A 63 -11.30 5.54 -7.11
N GLU A 64 -10.54 6.59 -7.40
CA GLU A 64 -9.19 6.50 -7.98
C GLU A 64 -8.13 6.20 -6.91
N PRO A 65 -6.96 5.66 -7.29
CA PRO A 65 -5.90 5.38 -6.34
C PRO A 65 -5.30 6.67 -5.77
N VAL A 66 -4.76 6.56 -4.56
CA VAL A 66 -4.09 7.62 -3.82
C VAL A 66 -2.61 7.27 -3.65
N ALA A 67 -1.71 8.17 -4.01
CA ALA A 67 -0.32 8.04 -3.62
C ALA A 67 -0.11 8.61 -2.22
N ARG A 68 0.48 7.83 -1.32
CA ARG A 68 0.83 8.27 0.03
C ARG A 68 2.33 8.17 0.23
N LEU A 69 2.94 9.28 0.61
CA LEU A 69 4.31 9.32 1.10
C LEU A 69 4.29 9.04 2.59
N THR A 70 5.09 8.06 3.01
CA THR A 70 5.37 7.75 4.41
C THR A 70 6.87 7.89 4.66
N PRO A 71 7.34 7.82 5.93
CA PRO A 71 8.77 7.71 6.21
C PRO A 71 9.47 6.53 5.49
N LEU A 72 8.72 5.51 5.03
CA LEU A 72 9.24 4.36 4.29
C LEU A 72 9.23 4.56 2.77
N GLY A 73 8.72 5.68 2.27
CA GLY A 73 8.61 6.00 0.84
C GLY A 73 7.17 6.05 0.34
N TRP A 74 7.03 6.04 -0.98
CA TRP A 74 5.74 6.14 -1.68
C TRP A 74 5.04 4.80 -1.76
N THR A 75 3.78 4.77 -1.35
CA THR A 75 2.86 3.65 -1.57
C THR A 75 1.64 4.10 -2.36
N CYS A 76 1.04 3.18 -3.12
CA CYS A 76 -0.18 3.41 -3.88
C CYS A 76 -1.33 2.66 -3.20
N ILE A 77 -2.37 3.38 -2.82
CA ILE A 77 -3.52 2.85 -2.07
C ILE A 77 -4.77 2.93 -2.97
N GLY A 78 -5.52 1.82 -3.05
CA GLY A 78 -6.75 1.74 -3.85
C GLY A 78 -6.57 0.97 -5.15
N SER A 79 -7.66 0.83 -5.91
CA SER A 79 -7.63 0.09 -7.17
C SER A 79 -6.85 0.86 -8.23
N THR A 80 -5.78 0.27 -8.73
CA THR A 80 -5.04 0.79 -9.89
C THR A 80 -5.54 0.20 -11.21
N ARG A 81 -6.48 -0.76 -11.16
CA ARG A 81 -7.16 -1.29 -12.36
C ARG A 81 -8.40 -0.43 -12.65
N PRO A 82 -8.51 0.16 -13.86
CA PRO A 82 -9.70 0.90 -14.27
C PRO A 82 -10.97 0.05 -14.45
N SER A 83 -10.98 -1.22 -14.05
CA SER A 83 -12.07 -2.13 -14.41
C SER A 83 -13.33 -1.85 -13.59
N LEU A 84 -14.37 -1.34 -14.27
CA LEU A 84 -15.76 -1.26 -13.80
C LEU A 84 -16.36 -2.63 -13.38
N HIS A 85 -15.63 -3.74 -13.53
CA HIS A 85 -16.13 -5.11 -13.38
C HIS A 85 -15.60 -5.88 -12.17
N SER A 86 -14.70 -5.32 -11.36
CA SER A 86 -14.28 -5.94 -10.10
C SER A 86 -14.97 -5.22 -8.95
N PRO A 87 -15.77 -5.91 -8.11
CA PRO A 87 -16.37 -5.27 -6.94
C PRO A 87 -15.24 -4.71 -6.06
N PRO A 88 -15.44 -3.54 -5.44
CA PRO A 88 -14.46 -3.01 -4.50
C PRO A 88 -14.25 -4.03 -3.39
N MET A 89 -13.02 -4.55 -3.28
CA MET A 89 -12.63 -5.43 -2.20
C MET A 89 -12.06 -4.59 -1.07
N SER A 90 -12.58 -4.81 0.14
CA SER A 90 -12.04 -4.27 1.38
C SER A 90 -11.81 -5.44 2.31
N GLU A 91 -10.57 -5.60 2.77
CA GLU A 91 -10.24 -6.54 3.82
C GLU A 91 -10.02 -5.79 5.12
N PHE A 92 -10.67 -6.24 6.19
CA PHE A 92 -10.54 -5.66 7.51
C PHE A 92 -9.92 -6.69 8.46
N ALA A 93 -8.69 -6.43 8.90
CA ALA A 93 -8.07 -7.16 9.99
C ALA A 93 -8.52 -6.55 11.32
N ARG A 94 -9.11 -7.36 12.21
CA ARG A 94 -9.48 -6.95 13.57
C ARG A 94 -8.47 -7.50 14.56
N THR A 95 -7.80 -6.63 15.30
CA THR A 95 -6.97 -7.01 16.45
C THR A 95 -7.67 -6.59 17.74
N TYR A 96 -7.80 -7.52 18.70
CA TYR A 96 -8.33 -7.23 20.03
C TYR A 96 -7.16 -6.89 20.94
N PHE A 97 -7.20 -5.72 21.57
CA PHE A 97 -6.28 -5.37 22.64
C PHE A 97 -6.94 -5.71 23.98
N PRO A 98 -6.28 -6.44 24.89
CA PRO A 98 -6.74 -6.51 26.27
C PRO A 98 -6.62 -5.10 26.86
N ILE A 99 -7.75 -4.56 27.32
CA ILE A 99 -7.84 -3.32 28.10
C ILE A 99 -7.43 -3.61 29.54
#